data_AF-A0A7V9CKK1-F1
#
_entry.id   AF-A0A7V9CKK1-F1
#
_cell.length_a   1.000
_cell.length_b   1.000
_cell.length_c   1.000
_cell.angle_alpha   90.00
_cell.angle_beta   90.00
_cell.angle_gamma   90.00
#
_symmetry.space_group_name_H-M   'P 1'
#
loop_
_entity.id
_entity.type
_entity.pdbx_description
1 polymer ?
#
loop_
_entity_poly.entity_id
_entity_poly.type
_entity_poly.pdbx_seq_one_letter_code
_entity_poly.pdbx_strand_id
1 'polypeptide(L)'
;MTTVGDADSARFDPDVWTPALATYGATTHLTVAIYDGQARLRCEPLPATPLHALFAEYGYQPSLFVDCARRCLDDGATPGVSVMHDAYGIAAVGTPLRLDGAIVGAAVAGYSLVDFPQTLTVERLARDARVPFQQLWDVARKLAPVSERRLCLQGEMLQVLGDTIVRAADRLSQLQDTAAELTVAAAAKDDFLSVLSHELRTPLTPIIGWARLLKTATDPLQIAHAADVIERNARLQIRLVDDLLELNRATRDKVVLRPTTLELHEVVGSALDAFSDAVLTKHLAVHVVPAGHLLRLQADSDRLQQVFRNLLSNAVKFTPHRGTVTVTLSQDHAWGVVTVDDTGDGIAAEFMPFLFDLFRQQDE
;
A
#
# COMPACT_ATOMS: atom_id res chain seq x y z
N MET A 1 -2.19 2.70 -1.69
CA MET A 1 -1.84 3.73 -2.69
C MET A 1 -1.95 5.09 -2.03
N THR A 2 -0.90 5.49 -1.34
CA THR A 2 -0.72 6.85 -0.82
C THR A 2 -0.61 7.77 -2.04
N THR A 3 -1.59 8.65 -2.22
CA THR A 3 -1.58 9.62 -3.32
C THR A 3 -0.35 10.50 -3.20
N VAL A 4 0.26 10.90 -4.32
CA VAL A 4 1.47 11.75 -4.38
C VAL A 4 1.37 13.02 -3.50
N GLY A 5 0.17 13.52 -3.24
CA GLY A 5 -0.08 14.65 -2.34
C GLY A 5 0.15 14.39 -0.84
N ASP A 6 0.15 13.13 -0.41
CA ASP A 6 0.32 12.72 1.01
C ASP A 6 1.80 12.51 1.37
N ALA A 7 2.62 12.15 0.38
CA ALA A 7 4.07 12.06 0.56
C ALA A 7 4.73 13.45 0.68
N ASP A 8 4.27 14.43 -0.11
CA ASP A 8 4.77 15.81 -0.03
C ASP A 8 4.31 16.56 1.22
N SER A 9 3.13 16.24 1.77
CA SER A 9 2.66 16.83 3.03
C SER A 9 3.52 16.37 4.21
N ALA A 10 3.81 15.07 4.31
CA ALA A 10 4.66 14.52 5.36
C ALA A 10 6.13 14.98 5.23
N ARG A 11 6.65 15.08 4.00
CA ARG A 11 8.05 15.46 3.73
C ARG A 11 8.37 16.89 4.16
N PHE A 12 7.39 17.80 4.08
CA PHE A 12 7.55 19.21 4.39
C PHE A 12 6.73 19.65 5.61
N ASP A 13 6.52 18.74 6.55
CA ASP A 13 5.78 19.02 7.80
C ASP A 13 6.46 20.15 8.60
N PRO A 14 5.78 21.29 8.83
CA PRO A 14 6.31 22.41 9.60
C PRO A 14 6.78 22.03 11.01
N ASP A 15 6.18 21.03 11.65
CA ASP A 15 6.55 20.63 13.02
C ASP A 15 7.96 20.02 13.07
N VAL A 16 8.39 19.39 11.98
CA VAL A 16 9.74 18.80 11.84
C VAL A 16 10.75 19.87 11.44
N TRP A 17 10.39 20.72 10.48
CA TRP A 17 11.32 21.70 9.89
C TRP A 17 11.55 22.90 10.80
N THR A 18 10.51 23.44 11.44
CA THR A 18 10.57 24.72 12.17
C THR A 18 11.67 24.76 13.24
N PRO A 19 11.84 23.75 14.12
CA PRO A 19 12.90 23.77 15.13
C PRO A 19 14.32 23.75 14.53
N ALA A 20 14.50 22.99 13.45
CA ALA A 20 15.79 22.87 12.77
C ALA A 20 16.17 24.18 12.05
N LEU A 21 15.21 24.79 11.34
CA LEU A 21 15.41 26.08 10.66
C LEU A 21 15.66 27.21 11.66
N ALA A 22 14.94 27.23 12.79
CA ALA A 22 15.15 28.22 13.84
C ALA A 22 16.58 28.17 14.38
N THR A 23 17.07 26.95 14.67
CA THR A 23 18.42 26.72 15.18
C THR A 23 19.48 27.11 14.15
N TYR A 24 19.30 26.67 12.90
CA TYR A 24 20.21 26.99 11.80
C TYR A 24 20.28 28.50 11.57
N GLY A 25 19.14 29.17 11.44
CA GLY A 25 19.08 30.58 11.09
C GLY A 25 19.55 31.49 12.23
N ALA A 26 19.30 31.10 13.49
CA ALA A 26 19.86 31.81 14.64
C ALA A 26 21.40 31.74 14.69
N THR A 27 21.96 30.59 14.31
CA THR A 27 23.42 30.35 14.29
C THR A 27 24.10 31.04 13.10
N THR A 28 23.43 31.09 11.95
CA THR A 28 23.97 31.66 10.71
C THR A 28 23.64 33.13 10.51
N HIS A 29 22.73 33.67 11.33
CA HIS A 29 22.13 34.99 11.19
C HIS A 29 21.45 35.20 9.82
N LEU A 30 20.78 34.15 9.33
CA LEU A 30 20.02 34.16 8.08
C LEU A 30 18.55 33.86 8.35
N THR A 31 17.66 34.47 7.56
CA THR A 31 16.26 34.04 7.50
C THR A 31 16.20 32.84 6.57
N VAL A 32 15.51 31.75 6.95
CA VAL A 32 15.44 30.52 6.14
C VAL A 32 14.00 30.15 5.83
N ALA A 33 13.74 29.71 4.61
CA ALA A 33 12.44 29.23 4.16
C ALA A 33 12.59 27.93 3.35
N ILE A 34 11.54 27.10 3.38
CA ILE A 34 11.48 25.84 2.64
C ILE A 34 10.36 25.88 1.61
N TYR A 35 10.67 25.37 0.43
CA TYR A 35 9.78 25.26 -0.72
C TYR A 35 9.70 23.81 -1.19
N ASP A 36 8.51 23.40 -1.64
CA ASP A 36 8.33 22.10 -2.30
C ASP A 36 8.79 22.12 -3.77
N GLY A 37 8.68 20.97 -4.44
CA GLY A 37 9.04 20.82 -5.86
C GLY A 37 8.22 21.70 -6.82
N GLN A 38 7.14 22.34 -6.37
CA GLN A 38 6.33 23.28 -7.15
C GLN A 38 6.62 24.74 -6.78
N ALA A 39 7.72 25.00 -6.08
CA ALA A 39 8.11 26.31 -5.55
C ALA A 39 7.05 26.93 -4.61
N ARG A 40 6.21 26.12 -3.95
CA ARG A 40 5.26 26.60 -2.95
C ARG A 40 5.92 26.63 -1.59
N LEU A 41 5.72 27.73 -0.87
CA LEU A 41 6.21 27.89 0.50
C LEU A 41 5.58 26.84 1.41
N ARG A 42 6.41 26.09 2.14
CA ARG A 42 5.98 25.07 3.11
C ARG A 42 6.33 25.43 4.54
N CYS A 43 7.47 26.09 4.74
CA CYS A 43 7.84 26.64 6.03
C CYS A 43 8.06 28.15 5.89
N GLU A 44 7.35 28.91 6.71
CA GLU A 44 7.46 30.37 6.75
C GLU A 44 8.92 30.83 7.00
N PRO A 45 9.34 31.99 6.48
CA PRO A 45 10.71 32.46 6.66
C PRO A 45 11.07 32.68 8.15
N LEU A 46 12.01 31.90 8.68
CA LEU A 46 12.38 31.92 10.09
C LEU A 46 13.87 31.56 10.33
N PRO A 47 14.51 32.09 11.39
CA PRO A 47 14.08 33.24 12.17
C PRO A 47 14.19 34.53 11.35
N ALA A 48 13.46 35.58 11.73
CA ALA A 48 13.55 36.86 11.04
C ALA A 48 14.88 37.58 11.37
N THR A 49 15.74 37.80 10.37
CA THR A 49 16.84 38.76 10.49
C THR A 49 16.29 40.18 10.74
N PRO A 50 17.08 41.12 11.28
CA PRO A 50 16.64 42.50 11.47
C PRO A 50 16.11 43.16 10.19
N LEU A 51 16.73 42.84 9.05
CA LEU A 51 16.32 43.35 7.74
C LEU A 51 14.98 42.73 7.29
N HIS A 52 14.84 41.40 7.42
CA HIS A 52 13.58 40.71 7.13
C HIS A 52 12.42 41.18 8.02
N ALA A 53 12.68 41.32 9.33
CA ALA A 53 11.69 41.79 10.29
C ALA A 53 11.20 43.21 9.94
N LEU A 54 12.12 44.11 9.59
CA LEU A 54 11.77 45.47 9.16
C LEU A 54 10.93 45.44 7.88
N PHE A 55 11.30 44.65 6.88
CA PHE A 55 10.49 44.57 5.66
C PHE A 55 9.10 43.97 5.89
N ALA A 56 8.99 42.97 6.75
CA ALA A 56 7.71 42.37 7.13
C ALA A 56 6.76 43.40 7.78
N GLU A 57 7.27 44.31 8.62
CA GLU A 57 6.47 45.40 9.24
C GLU A 57 5.83 46.32 8.18
N TYR A 58 6.50 46.53 7.06
CA TYR A 58 6.05 47.38 5.96
C TYR A 58 5.39 46.59 4.81
N GLY A 59 5.20 45.28 4.97
CA GLY A 59 4.60 44.41 3.95
C GLY A 59 5.44 44.27 2.67
N TYR A 60 6.74 44.53 2.75
CA TYR A 60 7.67 44.36 1.64
C TYR A 60 8.24 42.94 1.63
N GLN A 61 8.09 42.23 0.52
CA GLN A 61 8.64 40.90 0.33
C GLN A 61 9.46 40.88 -0.96
N PRO A 62 10.80 40.96 -0.89
CA PRO A 62 11.67 40.78 -2.04
C PRO A 62 11.38 39.44 -2.74
N SER A 63 11.31 39.44 -4.07
CA SER A 63 11.15 38.21 -4.86
C SER A 63 12.35 37.26 -4.75
N LEU A 64 13.46 37.75 -4.21
CA LEU A 64 14.75 37.06 -4.07
C LEU A 64 14.61 35.62 -3.57
N PHE A 65 13.77 35.35 -2.56
CA PHE A 65 13.61 33.99 -2.03
C PHE A 65 12.89 33.04 -2.99
N VAL A 66 11.82 33.52 -3.63
CA VAL A 66 11.05 32.74 -4.61
C VAL A 66 11.89 32.50 -5.87
N ASP A 67 12.65 33.51 -6.30
CA ASP A 67 13.56 33.40 -7.43
C ASP A 67 14.70 32.40 -7.13
N CYS A 68 15.24 32.41 -5.90
CA CYS A 68 16.17 31.39 -5.40
C CYS A 68 15.59 29.99 -5.43
N ALA A 69 14.37 29.81 -4.93
CA ALA A 69 13.71 28.51 -4.93
C ALA A 69 13.53 27.98 -6.36
N ARG A 70 12.99 28.79 -7.27
CA ARG A 70 12.80 28.41 -8.68
C ARG A 70 14.10 28.01 -9.35
N ARG A 71 15.16 28.80 -9.17
CA ARG A 71 16.48 28.48 -9.72
C ARG A 71 17.03 27.15 -9.21
N CYS A 72 16.76 26.78 -7.96
CA CYS A 72 17.18 25.49 -7.41
C CYS A 72 16.38 24.31 -7.96
N LEU A 73 15.12 24.55 -8.35
CA LEU A 73 14.22 23.54 -8.90
C LEU A 73 14.41 23.32 -10.40
N ASP A 74 15.03 24.29 -11.09
CA ASP A 74 15.38 24.17 -12.51
C ASP A 74 16.59 23.22 -12.71
N ASP A 75 16.31 21.95 -13.05
CA ASP A 75 17.26 20.84 -13.24
C ASP A 75 18.44 21.14 -14.21
N GLY A 76 18.34 22.20 -15.02
CA GLY A 76 19.32 22.56 -16.06
C GLY A 76 20.43 23.54 -15.67
N ALA A 77 20.38 24.18 -14.49
CA ALA A 77 21.17 25.40 -14.27
C ALA A 77 22.38 25.28 -13.32
N THR A 78 22.40 24.41 -12.30
CA THR A 78 23.57 24.27 -11.40
C THR A 78 23.47 23.01 -10.52
N PRO A 79 24.56 22.23 -10.26
CA PRO A 79 24.46 20.97 -9.52
C PRO A 79 24.19 21.10 -8.01
N GLY A 80 24.28 22.30 -7.42
CA GLY A 80 24.27 22.50 -5.97
C GLY A 80 23.89 23.91 -5.54
N VAL A 81 24.56 24.41 -4.51
CA VAL A 81 24.26 25.69 -3.86
C VAL A 81 24.46 26.88 -4.81
N SER A 82 23.51 27.82 -4.82
CA SER A 82 23.56 29.03 -5.63
C SER A 82 23.35 30.27 -4.76
N VAL A 83 24.20 31.27 -4.92
CA VAL A 83 24.03 32.59 -4.28
C VAL A 83 23.46 33.55 -5.30
N MET A 84 22.44 34.29 -4.91
CA MET A 84 21.86 35.38 -5.70
C MET A 84 21.79 36.65 -4.87
N HIS A 85 21.92 37.78 -5.55
CA HIS A 85 21.84 39.10 -4.97
C HIS A 85 20.82 39.93 -5.74
N ASP A 86 20.08 40.78 -5.03
CA ASP A 86 19.21 41.76 -5.65
C ASP A 86 19.97 43.02 -6.10
N ALA A 87 19.24 43.99 -6.65
CA ALA A 87 19.81 45.25 -7.13
C ALA A 87 20.36 46.16 -6.01
N TYR A 88 20.12 45.81 -4.74
CA TYR A 88 20.48 46.60 -3.57
C TYR A 88 21.59 45.96 -2.73
N GLY A 89 22.12 44.82 -3.16
CA GLY A 89 23.20 44.09 -2.47
C GLY A 89 22.71 43.17 -1.35
N ILE A 90 21.41 42.86 -1.30
CA ILE A 90 20.87 41.83 -0.42
C ILE A 90 21.05 40.49 -1.11
N ALA A 91 21.67 39.54 -0.42
CA ALA A 91 21.90 38.20 -0.91
C ALA A 91 21.07 37.13 -0.21
N ALA A 92 20.77 36.09 -0.96
CA ALA A 92 20.23 34.83 -0.50
C ALA A 92 20.99 33.68 -1.17
N VAL A 93 21.10 32.60 -0.43
CA VAL A 93 21.63 31.32 -0.89
C VAL A 93 20.48 30.32 -1.00
N GLY A 94 20.31 29.77 -2.19
CA GLY A 94 19.38 28.69 -2.47
C GLY A 94 20.12 27.36 -2.57
N THR A 95 19.53 26.30 -2.01
CA THR A 95 20.01 24.94 -2.16
C THR A 95 18.87 23.99 -2.55
N PRO A 96 19.09 23.08 -3.52
CA PRO A 96 18.13 22.02 -3.81
C PRO A 96 18.08 21.02 -2.65
N LEU A 97 16.89 20.52 -2.35
CA LEU A 97 16.66 19.42 -1.42
C LEU A 97 16.54 18.12 -2.22
N ARG A 98 17.37 17.14 -1.88
CA ARG A 98 17.48 15.90 -2.65
C ARG A 98 17.07 14.67 -1.85
N LEU A 99 16.27 13.83 -2.50
CA LEU A 99 15.95 12.49 -2.07
C LEU A 99 16.40 11.52 -3.17
N ASP A 100 17.31 10.61 -2.85
CA ASP A 100 17.86 9.62 -3.79
C ASP A 100 18.34 10.19 -5.13
N GLY A 101 18.88 11.40 -5.09
CA GLY A 101 19.42 12.12 -6.25
C GLY A 101 18.40 13.01 -6.97
N ALA A 102 17.10 12.82 -6.77
CA ALA A 102 16.05 13.67 -7.33
C ALA A 102 15.83 14.94 -6.50
N ILE A 103 15.60 16.07 -7.16
CA ILE A 103 15.22 17.32 -6.49
C ILE A 103 13.74 17.23 -6.10
N VAL A 104 13.45 17.36 -4.81
CA VAL A 104 12.07 17.29 -4.27
C VAL A 104 11.60 18.62 -3.69
N GLY A 105 12.50 19.60 -3.55
CA GLY A 105 12.21 20.92 -3.01
C GLY A 105 13.45 21.81 -3.00
N ALA A 106 13.34 22.96 -2.35
CA ALA A 106 14.44 23.90 -2.19
C ALA A 106 14.42 24.52 -0.79
N ALA A 107 15.60 24.74 -0.21
CA ALA A 107 15.79 25.55 0.98
C ALA A 107 16.48 26.84 0.60
N VAL A 108 16.01 27.97 1.12
CA VAL A 108 16.56 29.29 0.81
C VAL A 108 16.86 30.01 2.11
N ALA A 109 18.09 30.49 2.25
CA ALA A 109 18.54 31.29 3.40
C ALA A 109 19.10 32.63 2.94
N GLY A 110 18.82 33.74 3.63
CA GLY A 110 19.28 35.04 3.14
C GLY A 110 18.92 36.23 4.01
N TYR A 111 18.70 37.37 3.34
CA TYR A 111 18.62 38.71 3.94
C TYR A 111 19.96 39.17 4.55
N SER A 112 21.06 38.81 3.89
CA SER A 112 22.41 39.27 4.25
C SER A 112 22.91 40.32 3.26
N LEU A 113 23.79 41.22 3.70
CA LEU A 113 24.45 42.17 2.80
C LEU A 113 25.77 41.57 2.32
N VAL A 114 26.10 41.66 1.03
CA VAL A 114 27.41 41.22 0.52
C VAL A 114 28.48 42.30 0.60
N ASP A 115 28.05 43.57 0.61
CA ASP A 115 28.90 44.75 0.74
C ASP A 115 28.37 45.70 1.81
N PHE A 116 29.21 46.62 2.27
CA PHE A 116 28.77 47.67 3.18
C PHE A 116 27.68 48.55 2.53
N PRO A 117 26.62 48.91 3.26
CA PRO A 117 25.51 49.67 2.71
C PRO A 117 25.94 51.06 2.26
N GLN A 118 25.62 51.41 1.02
CA GLN A 118 25.83 52.75 0.46
C GLN A 118 24.56 53.59 0.59
N THR A 119 24.70 54.87 0.97
CA THR A 119 23.56 55.77 1.22
C THR A 119 22.58 55.80 0.05
N LEU A 120 23.05 55.98 -1.18
CA LEU A 120 22.20 56.06 -2.37
C LEU A 120 21.43 54.76 -2.64
N THR A 121 22.05 53.61 -2.41
CA THR A 121 21.42 52.28 -2.58
C THR A 121 20.34 52.07 -1.53
N VAL A 122 20.62 52.43 -0.27
CA VAL A 122 19.65 52.33 0.82
C VAL A 122 18.49 53.31 0.65
N GLU A 123 18.71 54.52 0.14
CA GLU A 123 17.64 55.46 -0.19
C GLU A 123 16.69 54.93 -1.27
N ARG A 124 17.22 54.26 -2.31
CA ARG A 124 16.40 53.63 -3.35
C ARG A 124 15.59 52.47 -2.78
N LEU A 125 16.25 51.57 -2.05
CA LEU A 125 15.59 50.44 -1.40
C LEU A 125 14.50 50.91 -0.41
N ALA A 126 14.76 51.94 0.38
CA ALA A 126 13.79 52.54 1.29
C ALA A 126 12.53 53.02 0.56
N ARG A 127 12.70 53.68 -0.60
CA ARG A 127 11.58 54.14 -1.44
C ARG A 127 10.78 52.96 -1.99
N ASP A 128 11.46 51.95 -2.51
CA ASP A 128 10.82 50.80 -3.17
C ASP A 128 10.10 49.91 -2.14
N ALA A 129 10.72 49.72 -0.97
CA ALA A 129 10.15 48.99 0.17
C ALA A 129 9.15 49.81 1.00
N ARG A 130 8.98 51.11 0.70
CA ARG A 130 8.15 52.06 1.46
C ARG A 130 8.50 52.13 2.95
N VAL A 131 9.77 51.93 3.28
CA VAL A 131 10.32 52.02 4.64
C VAL A 131 10.97 53.39 4.82
N PRO A 132 10.79 54.09 5.96
CA PRO A 132 11.50 55.33 6.23
C PRO A 132 13.02 55.14 6.16
N PHE A 133 13.71 55.97 5.37
CA PHE A 133 15.16 55.85 5.15
C PHE A 133 15.95 55.71 6.45
N GLN A 134 15.65 56.51 7.48
CA GLN A 134 16.37 56.47 8.76
C GLN A 134 16.23 55.11 9.46
N GLN A 135 15.04 54.49 9.42
CA GLN A 135 14.83 53.18 10.03
C GLN A 135 15.62 52.09 9.29
N LEU A 136 15.56 52.10 7.95
CA LEU A 136 16.31 51.14 7.15
C LEU A 136 17.82 51.33 7.30
N TRP A 137 18.29 52.58 7.29
CA TRP A 137 19.70 52.92 7.47
C TRP A 137 20.22 52.48 8.85
N ASP A 138 19.43 52.68 9.91
CA ASP A 138 19.79 52.27 11.27
C ASP A 138 19.93 50.76 11.45
N VAL A 139 19.15 49.99 10.71
CA VAL A 139 19.29 48.52 10.64
C VAL A 139 20.48 48.15 9.77
N ALA A 140 20.51 48.62 8.52
CA ALA A 140 21.52 48.22 7.54
C ALA A 140 22.95 48.53 7.99
N ARG A 141 23.20 49.70 8.59
CA ARG A 141 24.55 50.12 9.03
C ARG A 141 25.12 49.26 10.17
N LYS A 142 24.28 48.49 10.87
CA LYS A 142 24.68 47.58 11.95
C LYS A 142 24.93 46.15 11.45
N LEU A 143 24.54 45.83 10.22
CA LEU A 143 24.75 44.52 9.64
C LEU A 143 26.17 44.42 9.07
N ALA A 144 26.91 43.42 9.53
CA ALA A 144 28.21 43.10 8.95
C ALA A 144 28.02 42.37 7.61
N PRO A 145 28.66 42.83 6.52
CA PRO A 145 28.58 42.12 5.25
C PRO A 145 29.14 40.70 5.34
N VAL A 146 28.53 39.78 4.60
CA VAL A 146 28.88 38.37 4.52
C VAL A 146 29.41 38.09 3.12
N SER A 147 30.62 37.52 3.04
CA SER A 147 31.19 37.16 1.75
C SER A 147 30.38 36.06 1.07
N GLU A 148 30.34 36.06 -0.26
CA GLU A 148 29.69 35.01 -1.04
C GLU A 148 30.21 33.61 -0.66
N ARG A 149 31.53 33.47 -0.42
CA ARG A 149 32.12 32.21 0.04
C ARG A 149 31.50 31.71 1.35
N ARG A 150 31.21 32.61 2.29
CA ARG A 150 30.56 32.24 3.56
C ARG A 150 29.09 31.87 3.34
N LEU A 151 28.37 32.59 2.46
CA LEU A 151 27.01 32.23 2.08
C LEU A 151 26.95 30.86 1.40
N CYS A 152 27.88 30.55 0.49
CA CYS A 152 27.97 29.23 -0.13
C CYS A 152 28.15 28.12 0.93
N LEU A 153 29.10 28.27 1.85
CA LEU A 153 29.32 27.29 2.94
C LEU A 153 28.08 27.11 3.82
N GLN A 154 27.38 28.20 4.13
CA GLN A 154 26.12 28.14 4.86
C GLN A 154 25.06 27.39 4.05
N GLY A 155 24.94 27.66 2.74
CA GLY A 155 24.04 26.93 1.84
C GLY A 155 24.36 25.43 1.75
N GLU A 156 25.64 25.05 1.72
CA GLU A 156 26.07 23.64 1.71
C GLU A 156 25.65 22.93 3.01
N MET A 157 25.82 23.59 4.15
CA MET A 157 25.35 23.08 5.43
C MET A 157 23.82 22.95 5.48
N LEU A 158 23.10 23.92 4.91
CA LEU A 158 21.64 23.87 4.80
C LEU A 158 21.17 22.73 3.91
N GLN A 159 21.92 22.46 2.83
CA GLN A 159 21.65 21.33 1.94
C GLN A 159 21.74 20.01 2.69
N VAL A 160 22.84 19.79 3.42
CA VAL A 160 23.04 18.56 4.20
C VAL A 160 21.95 18.39 5.25
N LEU A 161 21.60 19.46 5.98
CA LEU A 161 20.51 19.44 6.95
C LEU A 161 19.18 19.08 6.28
N GLY A 162 18.84 19.76 5.18
CA GLY A 162 17.58 19.56 4.48
C GLY A 162 17.45 18.18 3.85
N ASP A 163 18.49 17.69 3.17
CA ASP A 163 18.56 16.33 2.63
C ASP A 163 18.37 15.28 3.74
N THR A 164 18.95 15.52 4.92
CA THR A 164 18.82 14.61 6.06
C THR A 164 17.38 14.57 6.57
N ILE A 165 16.73 15.72 6.71
CA ILE A 165 15.33 15.82 7.15
C ILE A 165 14.40 15.15 6.14
N VAL A 166 14.55 15.44 4.85
CA VAL A 166 13.75 14.84 3.78
C VAL A 166 13.86 13.32 3.78
N ARG A 167 15.09 12.78 3.88
CA ARG A 167 15.32 11.32 3.94
C ARG A 167 14.73 10.69 5.19
N ALA A 168 14.82 11.37 6.34
CA ALA A 168 14.24 10.87 7.58
C ALA A 168 12.71 10.82 7.51
N ALA A 169 12.07 11.86 6.95
CA ALA A 169 10.63 11.91 6.75
C ALA A 169 10.14 10.80 5.81
N ASP A 170 10.83 10.61 4.67
CA ASP A 170 10.49 9.56 3.70
C ASP A 170 10.60 8.15 4.32
N ARG A 171 11.68 7.89 5.06
CA ARG A 171 11.88 6.62 5.76
C ARG A 171 10.81 6.36 6.83
N LEU A 172 10.38 7.38 7.55
CA LEU A 172 9.34 7.25 8.57
C LEU A 172 7.99 6.89 7.94
N SER A 173 7.64 7.53 6.81
CA SER A 173 6.44 7.19 6.05
C SER A 173 6.48 5.74 5.54
N GLN A 174 7.60 5.29 4.97
CA GLN A 174 7.76 3.90 4.52
C GLN A 174 7.60 2.88 5.67
N LEU A 175 8.13 3.19 6.85
CA LEU A 175 7.97 2.33 8.03
C LEU A 175 6.52 2.25 8.50
N GLN A 176 5.79 3.37 8.46
CA GLN A 176 4.36 3.40 8.82
C GLN A 176 3.52 2.57 7.85
N ASP A 177 3.75 2.72 6.55
CA ASP A 177 3.05 1.93 5.52
C ASP A 177 3.32 0.43 5.71
N THR A 178 4.58 0.06 5.90
CA THR A 178 4.96 -1.35 6.16
C THR A 178 4.34 -1.89 7.45
N ALA A 179 4.31 -1.09 8.52
CA ALA A 179 3.69 -1.48 9.77
C ALA A 179 2.18 -1.68 9.61
N ALA A 180 1.51 -0.80 8.87
CA ALA A 180 0.08 -0.93 8.58
C ALA A 180 -0.22 -2.23 7.81
N GLU A 181 0.55 -2.53 6.76
CA GLU A 181 0.42 -3.80 6.01
C GLU A 181 0.61 -5.03 6.90
N LEU A 182 1.62 -5.01 7.78
CA LEU A 182 1.86 -6.10 8.73
C LEU A 182 0.71 -6.28 9.73
N THR A 183 0.10 -5.19 10.20
CA THR A 183 -1.04 -5.28 11.13
C THR A 183 -2.27 -5.89 10.46
N VAL A 184 -2.57 -5.51 9.22
CA VAL A 184 -3.67 -6.10 8.43
C VAL A 184 -3.42 -7.59 8.20
N ALA A 185 -2.20 -7.96 7.80
CA ALA A 185 -1.84 -9.36 7.59
C ALA A 185 -1.91 -10.19 8.90
N ALA A 186 -1.52 -9.60 10.03
CA ALA A 186 -1.61 -10.24 11.34
C ALA A 186 -3.07 -10.48 11.76
N ALA A 187 -3.94 -9.49 11.59
CA ALA A 187 -5.37 -9.63 11.88
C ALA A 187 -6.02 -10.72 11.03
N ALA A 188 -5.76 -10.72 9.72
CA ALA A 188 -6.27 -11.77 8.82
C ALA A 188 -5.79 -13.19 9.21
N LYS A 189 -4.56 -13.31 9.70
CA LYS A 189 -4.03 -14.58 10.22
C LYS A 189 -4.75 -15.01 11.50
N ASP A 190 -5.00 -14.09 12.42
CA ASP A 190 -5.69 -14.40 13.68
C ASP A 190 -7.15 -14.80 13.42
N ASP A 191 -7.84 -14.12 12.52
CA ASP A 191 -9.19 -14.48 12.07
C ASP A 191 -9.22 -15.88 11.44
N PHE A 192 -8.25 -16.18 10.57
CA PHE A 192 -8.09 -17.51 9.98
C PHE A 192 -7.87 -18.60 11.06
N LEU A 193 -7.01 -18.36 12.06
CA LEU A 193 -6.78 -19.31 13.14
C LEU A 193 -8.03 -19.51 14.02
N SER A 194 -8.81 -18.46 14.24
CA SER A 194 -10.07 -18.52 14.98
C SER A 194 -11.11 -19.39 14.27
N VAL A 195 -11.37 -19.10 12.99
CA VAL A 195 -12.31 -19.87 12.16
C VAL A 195 -11.84 -21.32 12.05
N LEU A 196 -10.56 -21.54 11.79
CA LEU A 196 -9.99 -22.88 11.73
C LEU A 196 -10.22 -23.66 13.04
N SER A 197 -9.99 -23.02 14.18
CA SER A 197 -10.19 -23.66 15.48
C SER A 197 -11.65 -24.07 15.71
N HIS A 198 -12.60 -23.25 15.22
CA HIS A 198 -14.03 -23.55 15.27
C HIS A 198 -14.37 -24.73 14.37
N GLU A 199 -13.97 -24.68 13.10
CA GLU A 199 -14.29 -25.72 12.10
C GLU A 199 -13.67 -27.07 12.46
N LEU A 200 -12.49 -27.10 13.09
CA LEU A 200 -11.91 -28.34 13.60
C LEU A 200 -12.64 -28.89 14.83
N ARG A 201 -13.23 -28.03 15.67
CA ARG A 201 -13.91 -28.43 16.91
C ARG A 201 -15.32 -28.97 16.65
N THR A 202 -16.04 -28.39 15.69
CA THR A 202 -17.41 -28.78 15.33
C THR A 202 -17.58 -30.28 15.10
N PRO A 203 -16.79 -30.97 14.25
CA PRO A 203 -16.93 -32.42 14.03
C PRO A 203 -16.46 -33.27 15.22
N LEU A 204 -15.60 -32.75 16.11
CA LEU A 204 -15.16 -33.48 17.31
C LEU A 204 -16.26 -33.67 18.33
N THR A 205 -17.17 -32.70 18.46
CA THR A 205 -18.26 -32.74 19.43
C THR A 205 -19.16 -33.98 19.26
N PRO A 206 -19.73 -34.28 18.07
CA PRO A 206 -20.51 -35.48 17.86
C PRO A 206 -19.68 -36.77 17.94
N ILE A 207 -18.41 -36.76 17.50
CA ILE A 207 -17.52 -37.94 17.65
C ILE A 207 -17.41 -38.33 19.12
N ILE A 208 -17.05 -37.38 19.99
CA ILE A 208 -16.88 -37.63 21.42
C ILE A 208 -18.23 -37.98 22.07
N GLY A 209 -19.31 -37.31 21.68
CA GLY A 209 -20.66 -37.56 22.21
C GLY A 209 -21.14 -38.99 21.93
N TRP A 210 -21.12 -39.41 20.67
CA TRP A 210 -21.54 -40.76 20.28
C TRP A 210 -20.58 -41.85 20.76
N ALA A 211 -19.27 -41.58 20.80
CA ALA A 211 -18.31 -42.52 21.37
C ALA A 211 -18.56 -42.78 22.87
N ARG A 212 -19.04 -41.78 23.63
CA ARG A 212 -19.46 -41.96 25.02
C ARG A 212 -20.74 -42.79 25.13
N LEU A 213 -21.74 -42.51 24.28
CA LEU A 213 -23.00 -43.26 24.26
C LEU A 213 -22.80 -44.73 23.88
N LEU A 214 -21.89 -45.02 22.95
CA LEU A 214 -21.54 -46.38 22.54
C LEU A 214 -21.02 -47.25 23.69
N LYS A 215 -20.38 -46.66 24.71
CA LYS A 215 -19.88 -47.42 25.87
C LYS A 215 -20.98 -48.06 26.71
N THR A 216 -22.20 -47.53 26.62
CA THR A 216 -23.37 -47.97 27.40
C THR A 216 -24.53 -48.45 26.52
N ALA A 217 -24.38 -48.39 25.20
CA ALA A 217 -25.44 -48.77 24.27
C ALA A 217 -25.60 -50.29 24.21
N THR A 218 -26.83 -50.77 24.31
CA THR A 218 -27.21 -52.19 24.20
C THR A 218 -28.09 -52.47 22.99
N ASP A 219 -28.71 -51.43 22.41
CA ASP A 219 -29.52 -51.53 21.20
C ASP A 219 -28.62 -51.56 19.94
N PRO A 220 -28.68 -52.63 19.12
CA PRO A 220 -27.91 -52.73 17.87
C PRO A 220 -28.16 -51.58 16.89
N LEU A 221 -29.38 -51.02 16.86
CA LEU A 221 -29.74 -49.95 15.92
C LEU A 221 -29.11 -48.62 16.34
N GLN A 222 -29.08 -48.33 17.64
CA GLN A 222 -28.37 -47.20 18.21
C GLN A 222 -26.85 -47.31 18.02
N ILE A 223 -26.28 -48.52 18.13
CA ILE A 223 -24.85 -48.77 17.90
C ILE A 223 -24.47 -48.46 16.44
N ALA A 224 -25.25 -48.95 15.48
CA ALA A 224 -25.03 -48.71 14.06
C ALA A 224 -25.09 -47.21 13.74
N HIS A 225 -26.12 -46.51 14.23
CA HIS A 225 -26.25 -45.06 14.02
C HIS A 225 -25.09 -44.26 14.62
N ALA A 226 -24.65 -44.62 15.83
CA ALA A 226 -23.51 -43.96 16.47
C ALA A 226 -22.21 -44.17 15.69
N ALA A 227 -21.98 -45.37 15.14
CA ALA A 227 -20.83 -45.67 14.30
C ALA A 227 -20.83 -44.81 13.01
N ASP A 228 -21.97 -44.70 12.33
CA ASP A 228 -22.12 -43.87 11.12
C ASP A 228 -21.84 -42.39 11.40
N VAL A 229 -22.36 -41.84 12.51
CA VAL A 229 -22.14 -40.44 12.87
C VAL A 229 -20.67 -40.18 13.19
N ILE A 230 -20.01 -41.09 13.91
CA ILE A 230 -18.58 -40.98 14.21
C ILE A 230 -17.76 -41.03 12.92
N GLU A 231 -18.01 -41.99 12.04
CA GLU A 231 -17.27 -42.15 10.79
C GLU A 231 -17.43 -40.92 9.89
N ARG A 232 -18.66 -40.43 9.71
CA ARG A 232 -18.94 -39.25 8.90
C ARG A 232 -18.17 -38.02 9.38
N ASN A 233 -18.17 -37.77 10.69
CA ASN A 233 -17.48 -36.62 11.27
C ASN A 233 -15.95 -36.79 11.26
N ALA A 234 -15.44 -38.00 11.45
CA ALA A 234 -14.01 -38.29 11.33
C ALA A 234 -13.51 -38.05 9.90
N ARG A 235 -14.28 -38.48 8.88
CA ARG A 235 -13.98 -38.19 7.47
C ARG A 235 -14.04 -36.70 7.15
N LEU A 236 -14.98 -35.96 7.74
CA LEU A 236 -15.02 -34.50 7.60
C LEU A 236 -13.77 -33.85 8.19
N GLN A 237 -13.33 -34.31 9.36
CA GLN A 237 -12.15 -33.77 10.02
C GLN A 237 -10.85 -34.06 9.25
N ILE A 238 -10.71 -35.25 8.66
CA ILE A 238 -9.58 -35.59 7.78
C ILE A 238 -9.53 -34.63 6.59
N ARG A 239 -10.68 -34.41 5.92
CA ARG A 239 -10.76 -33.45 4.80
C ARG A 239 -10.33 -32.04 5.21
N LEU A 240 -10.82 -31.53 6.35
CA LEU A 240 -10.41 -30.21 6.84
C LEU A 240 -8.89 -30.12 7.08
N VAL A 241 -8.27 -31.18 7.59
CA VAL A 241 -6.81 -31.23 7.78
C VAL A 241 -6.06 -31.27 6.45
N ASP A 242 -6.54 -32.08 5.49
CA ASP A 242 -5.94 -32.17 4.15
C ASP A 242 -6.01 -30.83 3.42
N ASP A 243 -7.16 -30.15 3.46
CA ASP A 243 -7.36 -28.82 2.85
C ASP A 243 -6.37 -27.79 3.41
N LEU A 244 -6.07 -27.84 4.72
CA LEU A 244 -5.09 -26.95 5.37
C LEU A 244 -3.65 -27.24 4.98
N LEU A 245 -3.31 -28.52 4.78
CA LEU A 245 -1.98 -28.93 4.34
C LEU A 245 -1.73 -28.55 2.89
N GLU A 246 -2.75 -28.69 2.04
CA GLU A 246 -2.68 -28.24 0.65
C GLU A 246 -2.54 -26.72 0.55
N LEU A 247 -3.28 -25.98 1.36
CA LEU A 247 -3.16 -24.52 1.43
C LEU A 247 -1.76 -24.09 1.88
N ASN A 248 -1.22 -24.67 2.95
CA ASN A 248 0.14 -24.33 3.40
C ASN A 248 1.21 -24.65 2.34
N ARG A 249 1.03 -25.75 1.59
CA ARG A 249 1.93 -26.09 0.48
C ARG A 249 1.84 -25.07 -0.64
N ALA A 250 0.63 -24.66 -1.05
CA ALA A 250 0.44 -23.68 -2.11
C ALA A 250 1.02 -22.29 -1.77
N THR A 251 0.94 -21.89 -0.49
CA THR A 251 1.41 -20.57 -0.04
C THR A 251 2.92 -20.51 0.24
N ARG A 252 3.54 -21.61 0.71
CA ARG A 252 4.98 -21.64 1.03
C ARG A 252 5.87 -22.09 -0.13
N ASP A 253 5.43 -23.10 -0.87
CA ASP A 253 6.17 -23.63 -2.01
C ASP A 253 5.43 -23.23 -3.28
N LYS A 254 6.09 -22.55 -4.21
CA LYS A 254 5.53 -22.29 -5.54
C LYS A 254 5.01 -23.62 -6.10
N VAL A 255 3.71 -23.73 -6.34
CA VAL A 255 3.08 -24.95 -6.85
C VAL A 255 3.81 -25.37 -8.12
N VAL A 256 4.56 -26.47 -8.05
CA VAL A 256 5.26 -27.03 -9.22
C VAL A 256 4.25 -27.86 -9.99
N LEU A 257 3.73 -27.30 -11.08
CA LEU A 257 2.87 -28.02 -12.00
C LEU A 257 3.68 -29.04 -12.79
N ARG A 258 3.12 -30.23 -13.00
CA ARG A 258 3.70 -31.28 -13.86
C ARG A 258 2.80 -31.47 -15.09
N PRO A 259 2.86 -30.56 -16.07
CA PRO A 259 1.97 -30.62 -17.22
C PRO A 259 2.24 -31.86 -18.07
N THR A 260 1.17 -32.55 -18.42
CA THR A 260 1.13 -33.63 -19.39
C THR A 260 0.08 -33.33 -20.45
N THR A 261 0.21 -33.96 -21.62
CA THR A 261 -0.86 -33.96 -22.63
C THR A 261 -2.03 -34.76 -22.08
N LEU A 262 -3.20 -34.13 -21.94
CA LEU A 262 -4.42 -34.77 -21.48
C LEU A 262 -5.63 -34.34 -22.31
N GLU A 263 -6.70 -35.14 -22.26
CA GLU A 263 -7.99 -34.80 -22.84
C GLU A 263 -8.94 -34.31 -21.74
N LEU A 264 -9.45 -33.09 -21.89
CA LEU A 264 -10.25 -32.42 -20.85
C LEU A 264 -11.50 -33.22 -20.46
N HIS A 265 -12.08 -33.93 -21.44
CA HIS A 265 -13.22 -34.80 -21.25
C HIS A 265 -12.94 -35.90 -20.22
N GLU A 266 -11.76 -36.52 -20.26
CA GLU A 266 -11.43 -37.67 -19.41
C GLU A 266 -11.26 -37.22 -17.96
N VAL A 267 -10.66 -36.04 -17.76
CA VAL A 267 -10.44 -35.46 -16.42
C VAL A 267 -11.78 -35.06 -15.79
N VAL A 268 -12.68 -34.43 -16.56
CA VAL A 268 -14.03 -34.07 -16.09
C VAL A 268 -14.87 -35.31 -15.79
N GLY A 269 -14.83 -36.31 -16.67
CA GLY A 269 -15.52 -37.60 -16.46
C GLY A 269 -15.06 -38.28 -15.18
N SER A 270 -13.74 -38.38 -14.99
CA SER A 270 -13.14 -38.95 -13.79
C SER A 270 -13.48 -38.18 -12.50
N ALA A 271 -13.71 -36.86 -12.59
CA ALA A 271 -14.17 -36.06 -11.47
C ALA A 271 -15.66 -36.29 -11.15
N LEU A 272 -16.51 -36.49 -12.16
CA LEU A 272 -17.94 -36.77 -12.00
C LEU A 272 -18.20 -38.13 -11.37
N ASP A 273 -17.43 -39.16 -11.74
CA ASP A 273 -17.60 -40.52 -11.23
C ASP A 273 -17.57 -40.58 -9.70
N ALA A 274 -16.79 -39.70 -9.07
CA ALA A 274 -16.67 -39.59 -7.61
C ALA A 274 -17.98 -39.19 -6.88
N PHE A 275 -18.98 -38.68 -7.60
CA PHE A 275 -20.23 -38.18 -7.01
C PHE A 275 -21.48 -38.96 -7.43
N SER A 276 -21.31 -40.10 -8.12
CA SER A 276 -22.38 -40.95 -8.64
C SER A 276 -23.45 -41.29 -7.58
N ASP A 277 -23.03 -41.70 -6.39
CA ASP A 277 -23.96 -42.08 -5.31
C ASP A 277 -24.77 -40.89 -4.78
N ALA A 278 -24.13 -39.72 -4.65
CA ALA A 278 -24.78 -38.51 -4.16
C ALA A 278 -25.81 -37.99 -5.18
N VAL A 279 -25.45 -38.03 -6.47
CA VAL A 279 -26.33 -37.71 -7.60
C VAL A 279 -27.57 -38.61 -7.61
N LEU A 280 -27.38 -39.93 -7.45
CA LEU A 280 -28.48 -40.90 -7.39
C LEU A 280 -29.38 -40.66 -6.18
N THR A 281 -28.78 -40.44 -5.00
CA THR A 281 -29.51 -40.20 -3.75
C THR A 281 -30.36 -38.92 -3.82
N LYS A 282 -29.84 -37.86 -4.44
CA LYS A 282 -30.57 -36.60 -4.64
C LYS A 282 -31.48 -36.60 -5.87
N HIS A 283 -31.43 -37.65 -6.70
CA HIS A 283 -32.09 -37.72 -8.01
C HIS A 283 -31.74 -36.54 -8.93
N LEU A 284 -30.48 -36.11 -8.94
CA LEU A 284 -30.05 -34.99 -9.78
C LEU A 284 -29.96 -35.43 -11.26
N ALA A 285 -30.35 -34.53 -12.16
CA ALA A 285 -30.04 -34.65 -13.58
C ALA A 285 -28.64 -34.08 -13.84
N VAL A 286 -27.72 -34.92 -14.33
CA VAL A 286 -26.36 -34.47 -14.68
C VAL A 286 -26.21 -34.51 -16.20
N HIS A 287 -25.89 -33.37 -16.79
CA HIS A 287 -25.66 -33.24 -18.22
C HIS A 287 -24.22 -32.83 -18.50
N VAL A 288 -23.54 -33.56 -19.40
CA VAL A 288 -22.22 -33.18 -19.90
C VAL A 288 -22.37 -32.78 -21.35
N VAL A 289 -22.10 -31.51 -21.65
CA VAL A 289 -22.17 -30.94 -22.99
C VAL A 289 -20.74 -30.86 -23.54
N PRO A 290 -20.35 -31.73 -24.50
CA PRO A 290 -19.00 -31.72 -25.05
C PRO A 290 -18.80 -30.57 -26.04
N ALA A 291 -17.55 -30.17 -26.27
CA ALA A 291 -17.18 -29.08 -27.17
C ALA A 291 -17.40 -29.36 -28.68
N GLY A 292 -17.84 -30.57 -29.04
CA GLY A 292 -17.97 -31.03 -30.43
C GLY A 292 -16.67 -31.56 -31.05
N HIS A 293 -15.51 -31.35 -30.40
CA HIS A 293 -14.20 -31.88 -30.77
C HIS A 293 -13.37 -32.22 -29.52
N LEU A 294 -12.28 -32.96 -29.70
CA LEU A 294 -11.36 -33.33 -28.61
C LEU A 294 -10.57 -32.11 -28.14
N LEU A 295 -10.73 -31.76 -26.86
CA LEU A 295 -9.97 -30.70 -26.20
C LEU A 295 -8.72 -31.30 -25.54
N ARG A 296 -7.60 -31.24 -26.26
CA ARG A 296 -6.28 -31.62 -25.74
C ARG A 296 -5.55 -30.41 -25.20
N LEU A 297 -5.02 -30.52 -23.98
CA LEU A 297 -4.27 -29.45 -23.33
C LEU A 297 -3.02 -29.98 -22.62
N GLN A 298 -2.06 -29.08 -22.37
CA GLN A 298 -0.92 -29.32 -21.50
C GLN A 298 -1.27 -28.84 -20.09
N ALA A 299 -1.55 -29.77 -19.17
CA ALA A 299 -1.86 -29.42 -17.79
C ALA A 299 -1.55 -30.56 -16.83
N ASP A 300 -1.52 -30.22 -15.54
CA ASP A 300 -1.38 -31.19 -14.46
C ASP A 300 -2.76 -31.81 -14.18
N SER A 301 -2.92 -33.08 -14.57
CA SER A 301 -4.19 -33.80 -14.48
C SER A 301 -4.72 -33.87 -13.04
N ASP A 302 -3.84 -34.11 -12.07
CA ASP A 302 -4.24 -34.26 -10.66
C ASP A 302 -4.78 -32.93 -10.12
N ARG A 303 -4.15 -31.81 -10.49
CA ARG A 303 -4.60 -30.46 -10.11
C ARG A 303 -5.91 -30.07 -10.78
N LEU A 304 -6.11 -30.39 -12.05
CA LEU A 304 -7.39 -30.14 -12.70
C LEU A 304 -8.52 -31.00 -12.12
N GLN A 305 -8.25 -32.28 -11.85
CA GLN A 305 -9.23 -33.15 -11.22
C GLN A 305 -9.62 -32.64 -9.83
N GLN A 306 -8.67 -32.10 -9.07
CA GLN A 306 -8.94 -31.44 -7.80
C GLN A 306 -9.87 -30.22 -7.96
N VAL A 307 -9.59 -29.33 -8.92
CA VAL A 307 -10.45 -28.16 -9.20
C VAL A 307 -11.86 -28.61 -9.55
N PHE A 308 -12.02 -29.55 -10.49
CA PHE A 308 -13.34 -30.01 -10.91
C PHE A 308 -14.08 -30.74 -9.79
N ARG A 309 -13.39 -31.54 -8.97
CA ARG A 309 -14.01 -32.16 -7.80
C ARG A 309 -14.55 -31.13 -6.82
N ASN A 310 -13.85 -30.03 -6.59
CA ASN A 310 -14.33 -28.96 -5.70
C ASN A 310 -15.57 -28.26 -6.27
N LEU A 311 -15.55 -27.89 -7.55
CA LEU A 311 -16.69 -27.25 -8.21
C LEU A 311 -17.92 -28.18 -8.25
N LEU A 312 -17.73 -29.45 -8.66
CA LEU A 312 -18.80 -30.45 -8.74
C LEU A 312 -19.35 -30.83 -7.37
N SER A 313 -18.49 -30.92 -6.35
CA SER A 313 -18.91 -31.13 -4.97
C SER A 313 -19.84 -30.01 -4.52
N ASN A 314 -19.51 -28.75 -4.82
CA ASN A 314 -20.36 -27.60 -4.47
C ASN A 314 -21.69 -27.65 -5.23
N ALA A 315 -21.67 -27.87 -6.54
CA ALA A 315 -22.88 -27.99 -7.35
C ALA A 315 -23.81 -29.09 -6.81
N VAL A 316 -23.29 -30.30 -6.56
CA VAL A 316 -24.08 -31.42 -6.00
C VAL A 316 -24.59 -31.11 -4.58
N LYS A 317 -23.79 -30.43 -3.76
CA LYS A 317 -24.16 -30.05 -2.38
C LYS A 317 -25.32 -29.08 -2.35
N PHE A 318 -25.28 -28.01 -3.15
CA PHE A 318 -26.23 -26.90 -3.12
C PHE A 318 -27.40 -27.06 -4.09
N THR A 319 -27.36 -28.03 -5.01
CA THR A 319 -28.54 -28.36 -5.82
C THR A 319 -29.57 -29.14 -4.98
N PRO A 320 -30.84 -28.73 -4.97
CA PRO A 320 -31.92 -29.44 -4.28
C PRO A 320 -32.28 -30.77 -4.96
N HIS A 321 -33.09 -31.59 -4.30
CA HIS A 321 -33.56 -32.85 -4.88
C HIS A 321 -34.24 -32.63 -6.24
N ARG A 322 -33.92 -33.49 -7.22
CA ARG A 322 -34.43 -33.40 -8.61
C ARG A 322 -33.99 -32.15 -9.39
N GLY A 323 -33.00 -31.40 -8.90
CA GLY A 323 -32.38 -30.32 -9.66
C GLY A 323 -31.43 -30.83 -10.75
N THR A 324 -30.78 -29.89 -11.45
CA THR A 324 -29.91 -30.17 -12.59
C THR A 324 -28.52 -29.58 -12.37
N VAL A 325 -27.49 -30.33 -12.77
CA VAL A 325 -26.10 -29.87 -12.87
C VAL A 325 -25.64 -30.08 -14.31
N THR A 326 -25.20 -29.02 -14.98
CA THR A 326 -24.73 -29.04 -16.36
C THR A 326 -23.24 -28.69 -16.41
N VAL A 327 -22.43 -29.60 -16.94
CA VAL A 327 -21.01 -29.37 -17.20
C VAL A 327 -20.81 -29.16 -18.70
N THR A 328 -20.46 -27.94 -19.08
CA THR A 328 -20.20 -27.58 -20.47
C THR A 328 -18.70 -27.47 -20.71
N LEU A 329 -18.21 -28.19 -21.71
CA LEU A 329 -16.85 -28.04 -22.20
C LEU A 329 -16.91 -27.26 -23.51
N SER A 330 -16.13 -26.19 -23.59
CA SER A 330 -16.01 -25.39 -24.81
C SER A 330 -14.56 -24.96 -25.03
N GLN A 331 -14.29 -24.42 -26.21
CA GLN A 331 -13.02 -23.78 -26.52
C GLN A 331 -13.29 -22.32 -26.82
N ASP A 332 -12.57 -21.44 -26.14
CA ASP A 332 -12.51 -20.02 -26.46
C ASP A 332 -11.08 -19.65 -26.85
N HIS A 333 -10.86 -19.41 -28.14
CA HIS A 333 -9.54 -19.20 -28.73
C HIS A 333 -8.53 -20.31 -28.34
N ALA A 334 -7.52 -19.96 -27.54
CA ALA A 334 -6.46 -20.86 -27.07
C ALA A 334 -6.78 -21.52 -25.71
N TRP A 335 -7.95 -21.25 -25.14
CA TRP A 335 -8.33 -21.70 -23.81
C TRP A 335 -9.40 -22.79 -23.88
N GLY A 336 -9.19 -23.85 -23.10
CA GLY A 336 -10.26 -24.77 -22.75
C GLY A 336 -11.11 -24.14 -21.65
N VAL A 337 -12.41 -24.03 -21.87
CA VAL A 337 -13.35 -23.46 -20.91
C VAL A 337 -14.24 -24.58 -20.38
N VAL A 338 -14.33 -24.68 -19.06
CA VAL A 338 -15.25 -25.58 -18.38
C VAL A 338 -16.22 -24.74 -17.56
N THR A 339 -17.50 -24.89 -17.82
CA THR A 339 -18.57 -24.26 -17.05
C THR A 339 -19.30 -25.34 -16.28
N VAL A 340 -19.42 -25.16 -14.96
CA VAL A 340 -20.29 -25.96 -14.10
C VAL A 340 -21.44 -25.07 -13.71
N ASP A 341 -22.63 -25.39 -14.24
CA ASP A 341 -23.89 -24.71 -13.98
C ASP A 341 -24.77 -25.62 -13.12
N ASP A 342 -25.45 -25.03 -12.14
CA ASP A 342 -26.36 -25.77 -11.27
C ASP A 342 -27.63 -24.98 -10.99
N THR A 343 -28.73 -25.69 -10.75
CA THR A 343 -30.03 -25.10 -10.42
C THR A 343 -30.24 -25.00 -8.90
N GLY A 344 -29.19 -24.73 -8.15
CA GLY A 344 -29.22 -24.55 -6.69
C GLY A 344 -29.77 -23.19 -6.26
N ASP A 345 -29.60 -22.89 -4.98
CA ASP A 345 -30.15 -21.69 -4.32
C ASP A 345 -29.48 -20.37 -4.76
N GLY A 346 -28.40 -20.46 -5.55
CA GLY A 346 -27.63 -19.33 -6.04
C GLY A 346 -26.71 -18.72 -4.98
N ILE A 347 -25.96 -17.70 -5.38
CA ILE A 347 -24.99 -17.00 -4.53
C ILE A 347 -25.45 -15.55 -4.38
N ALA A 348 -25.55 -15.07 -3.14
CA ALA A 348 -25.93 -13.69 -2.88
C ALA A 348 -24.90 -12.72 -3.48
N ALA A 349 -25.35 -11.64 -4.12
CA ALA A 349 -24.47 -10.66 -4.78
C ALA A 349 -23.45 -10.04 -3.82
N GLU A 350 -23.84 -9.86 -2.55
CA GLU A 350 -23.00 -9.34 -1.47
C GLU A 350 -21.88 -10.30 -1.08
N PHE A 351 -22.08 -11.60 -1.29
CA PHE A 351 -21.10 -12.64 -0.98
C PHE A 351 -20.13 -12.91 -2.15
N MET A 352 -20.54 -12.59 -3.40
CA MET A 352 -19.76 -12.84 -4.61
C MET A 352 -18.30 -12.35 -4.56
N PRO A 353 -17.97 -11.16 -4.02
CA PRO A 353 -16.58 -10.69 -3.93
C PRO A 353 -15.69 -11.56 -3.03
N PHE A 354 -16.31 -12.34 -2.14
CA PHE A 354 -15.65 -13.12 -1.10
C PHE A 354 -15.82 -14.63 -1.32
N LEU A 355 -16.35 -15.06 -2.48
CA LEU A 355 -16.66 -16.46 -2.77
C LEU A 355 -15.43 -17.38 -2.68
N PHE A 356 -14.26 -16.83 -3.02
CA PHE A 356 -12.98 -17.55 -2.98
C PHE A 356 -12.15 -17.21 -1.73
N ASP A 357 -12.72 -16.43 -0.80
CA ASP A 357 -12.08 -16.17 0.48
C ASP A 357 -12.11 -17.43 1.34
N LEU A 358 -11.02 -17.61 2.07
CA LEU A 358 -10.78 -18.79 2.87
C LEU A 358 -11.79 -18.88 4.02
N PHE A 359 -12.44 -20.04 4.13
CA PHE A 359 -13.39 -20.38 5.21
C PHE A 359 -14.60 -19.45 5.32
N ARG A 360 -14.89 -18.66 4.28
CA ARG A 360 -16.16 -17.97 4.17
C ARG A 360 -17.23 -18.93 3.67
N GLN A 361 -18.32 -19.01 4.43
CA GLN A 361 -19.57 -19.63 4.00
C GLN A 361 -20.63 -18.53 4.00
N GLN A 362 -21.57 -18.63 3.06
CA GLN A 362 -22.77 -17.81 3.13
C GLN A 362 -23.59 -18.33 4.32
N ASP A 363 -23.89 -17.48 5.30
CA ASP A 363 -24.76 -17.85 6.42
C ASP A 363 -26.12 -18.32 5.87
N GLU A 364 -26.67 -19.40 6.45
CA GLU A 364 -27.90 -20.10 6.00
C GLU A 364 -29.14 -19.20 5.88
#